data_AF-A0A922VLK0-F1
#
_entry.id   AF-A0A922VLK0-F1
#
_cell.length_a   1.000
_cell.length_b   1.000
_cell.length_c   1.000
_cell.angle_alpha   90.00
_cell.angle_beta   90.00
_cell.angle_gamma   90.00
#
_symmetry.space_group_name_H-M   'P 1'
#
loop_
_entity.id
_entity.type
_entity.pdbx_description
1 polymer ?
#
loop_
_entity_poly.entity_id
_entity_poly.type
_entity_poly.pdbx_seq_one_letter_code
_entity_poly.pdbx_strand_id
1 'polypeptide(L)'
;MTPDDDRTVSLDAWLERLRWQLPAGTSLTISGAESAALLDLARVAAHTSERIAAPLSTFLAGVAFGGLPEGVRATRIAELVRSLEAGRVG
;
A
#
# COMPACT_ATOMS: atom_id res chain seq x y z
N MET A 1 0.50 -30.53 20.12
CA MET A 1 1.23 -29.37 19.57
C MET A 1 1.40 -29.64 18.09
N THR A 2 0.44 -29.21 17.28
CA THR A 2 0.46 -29.39 15.81
C THR A 2 1.47 -28.42 15.20
N PRO A 3 2.30 -28.86 14.24
CA PRO A 3 3.22 -27.98 13.53
C PRO A 3 2.41 -27.25 12.45
N ASP A 4 1.71 -26.19 12.83
CA ASP A 4 0.97 -25.37 11.87
C ASP A 4 1.10 -23.91 12.26
N ASP A 5 2.29 -23.33 12.09
CA ASP A 5 2.43 -21.87 12.25
C ASP A 5 3.60 -21.23 11.51
N ASP A 6 4.15 -21.87 10.46
CA ASP A 6 5.28 -21.26 9.72
C ASP A 6 5.11 -21.30 8.20
N ARG A 7 3.86 -21.24 7.74
CA ARG A 7 3.57 -21.03 6.31
C ARG A 7 3.09 -19.61 6.12
N THR A 8 4.04 -18.69 6.04
CA THR A 8 3.79 -17.36 5.50
C THR A 8 3.20 -17.53 4.10
N VAL A 9 1.94 -17.12 3.91
CA VAL A 9 1.30 -17.21 2.60
C VAL A 9 1.95 -16.21 1.64
N SER A 10 2.00 -16.53 0.35
CA SER A 10 2.50 -15.56 -0.64
C SER A 10 1.60 -14.31 -0.66
N LEU A 11 2.17 -13.17 -1.05
CA LEU A 11 1.43 -11.91 -1.19
C LEU A 11 0.22 -12.08 -2.11
N ASP A 12 0.39 -12.75 -3.26
CA ASP A 12 -0.70 -12.96 -4.21
C ASP A 12 -1.84 -13.79 -3.60
N ALA A 13 -1.50 -14.88 -2.90
CA ALA A 13 -2.50 -15.72 -2.23
C ALA A 13 -3.21 -14.95 -1.10
N TRP A 14 -2.49 -14.10 -0.37
CA TRP A 14 -3.08 -13.23 0.65
C TRP A 14 -4.06 -12.23 0.04
N LEU A 15 -3.65 -11.53 -1.02
CA LEU A 15 -4.49 -10.52 -1.70
C LEU A 15 -5.72 -11.15 -2.35
N GLU A 16 -5.57 -12.34 -2.95
CA GLU A 16 -6.70 -13.10 -3.47
C GLU A 16 -7.68 -13.47 -2.35
N ARG A 17 -7.20 -14.01 -1.24
CA ARG A 17 -8.03 -14.31 -0.06
C ARG A 17 -8.76 -13.07 0.46
N LEU A 18 -8.09 -11.91 0.50
CA LEU A 18 -8.72 -10.66 0.92
C LEU A 18 -9.83 -10.25 -0.05
N ARG A 19 -9.61 -10.34 -1.37
CA ARG A 19 -10.62 -10.01 -2.39
C ARG A 19 -11.90 -10.84 -2.22
N TRP A 20 -11.77 -12.11 -1.84
CA TRP A 20 -12.92 -12.98 -1.55
C TRP A 20 -13.75 -12.56 -0.35
N GLN A 21 -13.20 -11.77 0.58
CA GLN A 21 -13.93 -11.25 1.74
C GLN A 21 -14.61 -9.91 1.48
N LEU A 22 -14.32 -9.27 0.35
CA LEU A 22 -14.88 -7.98 -0.01
C LEU A 22 -16.21 -8.14 -0.74
N PRO A 23 -17.08 -7.11 -0.70
CA PRO A 23 -18.33 -7.12 -1.44
C PRO A 23 -18.12 -7.44 -2.93
N ALA A 24 -19.00 -8.27 -3.48
CA ALA A 24 -18.99 -8.60 -4.90
C ALA A 24 -19.05 -7.33 -5.77
N GLY A 25 -18.28 -7.30 -6.86
CA GLY A 25 -18.19 -6.13 -7.74
C GLY A 25 -17.14 -5.09 -7.34
N THR A 26 -16.43 -5.28 -6.21
CA THR A 26 -15.31 -4.41 -5.85
C THR A 26 -14.11 -4.71 -6.77
N SER A 27 -13.86 -3.86 -7.76
CA SER A 27 -12.66 -3.94 -8.60
C SER A 27 -11.48 -3.28 -7.88
N LEU A 28 -10.69 -4.08 -7.16
CA LEU A 28 -9.42 -3.66 -6.54
C LEU A 28 -8.24 -4.24 -7.32
N THR A 29 -7.88 -3.56 -8.41
CA THR A 29 -6.60 -3.79 -9.09
C THR A 29 -5.55 -2.85 -8.51
N ILE A 30 -4.39 -3.39 -8.16
CA ILE A 30 -3.21 -2.63 -7.78
C ILE A 30 -2.12 -3.06 -8.75
N SER A 31 -1.59 -2.11 -9.51
CA SER A 31 -0.48 -2.38 -10.42
C SER A 31 0.81 -2.66 -9.65
N GLY A 32 1.80 -3.28 -10.30
CA GLY A 32 3.14 -3.41 -9.73
C GLY A 32 3.76 -2.05 -9.37
N ALA A 33 3.54 -1.02 -10.20
CA ALA A 33 4.05 0.33 -9.95
C ALA A 33 3.35 1.00 -8.76
N GLU A 34 2.04 0.78 -8.62
CA GLU A 34 1.25 1.29 -7.51
C GLU A 34 1.64 0.60 -6.19
N SER A 35 1.81 -0.73 -6.19
CA SER A 35 2.34 -1.48 -5.05
C SER A 35 3.72 -0.96 -4.64
N ALA A 36 4.63 -0.78 -5.60
CA ALA A 36 5.97 -0.25 -5.30
C ALA A 36 5.90 1.14 -4.64
N ALA A 37 5.09 2.05 -5.19
CA ALA A 37 4.93 3.40 -4.65
C ALA A 37 4.28 3.41 -3.25
N LEU A 38 3.31 2.53 -2.98
CA LEU A 38 2.72 2.37 -1.65
C LEU A 38 3.71 1.82 -0.62
N LEU A 39 4.55 0.85 -1.02
CA LEU A 39 5.59 0.30 -0.17
C LEU A 39 6.68 1.34 0.14
N ASP A 40 7.01 2.19 -0.83
CA ASP A 40 7.90 3.33 -0.60
C ASP A 40 7.27 4.37 0.34
N LEU A 41 5.98 4.67 0.20
CA LEU A 41 5.28 5.55 1.14
C LEU A 41 5.28 4.97 2.56
N ALA A 42 4.99 3.67 2.71
CA ALA A 42 5.06 2.99 4.00
C ALA A 42 6.47 3.04 4.59
N ARG A 43 7.50 2.82 3.76
CA ARG A 43 8.90 2.94 4.13
C ARG A 43 9.20 4.34 4.65
N VAL A 44 8.86 5.40 3.92
CA VAL A 44 9.11 6.78 4.36
C VAL A 44 8.45 7.04 5.71
N ALA A 45 7.15 6.78 5.83
CA ALA A 45 6.40 7.02 7.07
C ALA A 45 6.95 6.24 8.27
N ALA A 46 7.35 4.97 8.08
CA ALA A 46 7.92 4.14 9.14
C ALA A 46 9.29 4.63 9.64
N HIS A 47 10.06 5.34 8.80
CA HIS A 47 11.38 5.85 9.15
C HIS A 47 11.33 7.29 9.68
N THR A 48 10.29 8.06 9.36
CA THR A 48 10.19 9.49 9.71
C THR A 48 9.15 9.78 10.80
N SER A 49 8.38 8.80 11.22
CA SER A 49 7.33 8.94 12.23
C SER A 49 7.23 7.66 13.07
N GLU A 50 6.23 7.62 13.95
CA GLU A 50 5.87 6.40 14.66
C GLU A 50 5.48 5.29 13.67
N ARG A 51 5.77 4.04 14.02
CA ARG A 51 5.49 2.87 13.15
C ARG A 51 4.03 2.78 12.69
N ILE A 52 3.09 3.28 13.50
CA ILE A 52 1.66 3.32 13.16
C ILE A 52 1.35 4.22 11.96
N ALA A 53 2.23 5.18 11.63
CA ALA A 53 2.03 6.09 10.49
C ALA A 53 2.10 5.36 9.14
N ALA A 54 2.85 4.25 9.03
CA ALA A 54 2.99 3.52 7.78
C ALA A 54 1.66 2.96 7.22
N PRO A 55 0.89 2.13 7.97
CA PRO A 55 -0.40 1.64 7.49
C PRO A 55 -1.45 2.76 7.34
N LEU A 56 -1.40 3.81 8.17
CA LEU A 56 -2.34 4.92 8.04
C LEU A 56 -2.07 5.76 6.79
N SER A 57 -0.79 5.96 6.44
CA SER A 57 -0.40 6.73 5.24
C SER A 57 -0.83 6.01 3.96
N THR A 58 -0.64 4.70 3.87
CA THR A 58 -1.07 3.92 2.70
C THR A 58 -2.59 3.83 2.59
N PHE A 59 -3.30 3.74 3.72
CA PHE A 59 -4.76 3.85 3.75
C PHE A 59 -5.25 5.20 3.23
N LEU A 60 -4.70 6.31 3.72
CA LEU A 60 -5.08 7.66 3.29
C LEU A 60 -4.77 7.89 1.80
N ALA A 61 -3.64 7.40 1.29
CA ALA A 61 -3.32 7.46 -0.13
C ALA A 61 -4.34 6.68 -0.97
N GLY A 62 -4.74 5.48 -0.53
CA GLY A 62 -5.78 4.68 -1.17
C GLY A 62 -7.14 5.38 -1.18
N VAL A 63 -7.55 6.02 -0.08
CA VAL A 63 -8.79 6.80 0.01
C VAL A 63 -8.74 8.02 -0.93
N ALA A 64 -7.63 8.75 -0.96
CA ALA A 64 -7.50 9.97 -1.74
C ALA A 64 -7.45 9.70 -3.26
N PHE A 65 -6.81 8.61 -3.69
CA PHE A 65 -6.55 8.34 -5.10
C PHE A 65 -7.37 7.18 -5.67
N GLY A 66 -8.17 6.48 -4.86
CA GLY A 66 -8.88 5.26 -5.27
C GLY A 66 -9.84 5.42 -6.45
N GLY A 67 -10.37 6.62 -6.68
CA GLY A 67 -11.23 6.92 -7.83
C GLY A 67 -10.50 7.21 -9.14
N LEU A 68 -9.16 7.26 -9.13
CA LEU A 68 -8.35 7.58 -10.30
C LEU A 68 -7.98 6.32 -11.11
N PRO A 69 -7.67 6.47 -12.42
CA PRO A 69 -7.11 5.38 -13.21
C PRO A 69 -5.80 4.84 -12.63
N GLU A 70 -5.54 3.55 -12.80
CA GLU A 70 -4.40 2.82 -12.20
C GLU A 70 -3.04 3.50 -12.44
N GLY A 71 -2.75 3.89 -13.68
CA GLY A 71 -1.51 4.61 -14.01
C GLY A 71 -1.40 5.97 -13.32
N VAL A 72 -2.52 6.67 -13.12
CA VAL A 72 -2.55 7.97 -12.43
C VAL A 72 -2.32 7.79 -10.93
N ARG A 73 -2.89 6.75 -10.31
CA ARG A 73 -2.66 6.45 -8.89
C ARG A 73 -1.19 6.24 -8.59
N ALA A 74 -0.51 5.39 -9.37
CA ALA A 74 0.92 5.13 -9.18
C ALA A 74 1.75 6.42 -9.26
N THR A 75 1.48 7.29 -10.25
CA THR A 75 2.17 8.58 -10.37
C THR A 75 1.93 9.49 -9.16
N ARG A 76 0.68 9.63 -8.70
CA ARG A 76 0.34 10.50 -7.56
C ARG A 76 0.97 10.02 -6.25
N ILE A 77 1.00 8.71 -6.02
CA ILE A 77 1.63 8.14 -4.82
C ILE A 77 3.15 8.36 -4.88
N ALA A 78 3.77 8.15 -6.04
CA ALA A 78 5.20 8.41 -6.22
C ALA A 78 5.56 9.90 -6.05
N GLU A 79 4.70 10.83 -6.49
CA GLU A 79 4.85 12.27 -6.23
C GLU A 79 4.77 12.59 -4.74
N LEU A 80 3.83 11.99 -4.01
CA LEU A 80 3.70 12.15 -2.57
C LEU A 80 4.95 11.66 -1.83
N VAL A 81 5.49 10.49 -2.21
CA VAL A 81 6.76 9.97 -1.67
C VAL A 81 7.88 10.98 -1.86
N ARG A 82 8.08 11.49 -3.08
CA ARG A 82 9.12 12.49 -3.36
C ARG A 82 8.96 13.77 -2.55
N SER A 83 7.72 14.24 -2.37
CA SER A 83 7.43 15.44 -1.56
C SER A 83 7.83 15.25 -0.10
N LEU A 84 7.53 14.08 0.49
CA LEU A 84 7.86 13.77 1.88
C LEU A 84 9.38 13.57 2.07
N GLU A 85 10.04 12.95 1.09
CA GLU A 85 11.50 12.80 1.10
C GLU A 85 12.22 14.14 0.96
N ALA A 86 11.72 15.05 0.11
CA ALA A 86 12.30 16.38 -0.09
C ALA A 86 12.11 17.29 1.13
N GLY A 87 10.92 17.25 1.76
CA GLY A 87 10.64 17.97 3.00
C GLY A 87 11.50 17.53 4.19
N ARG A 88 12.25 16.42 4.06
CA ARG A 88 13.20 15.91 5.05
C ARG A 88 14.60 16.54 4.94
N VAL A 89 14.90 17.20 3.81
CA VAL A 89 16.20 17.81 3.52
C VAL A 89 16.23 19.31 3.87
N GLY A 90 15.07 19.91 4.12
CA GLY A 90 14.93 21.28 4.63
C GLY A 90 14.79 21.31 6.14
#